data_AF-A0A3S1F683-F1
#
_entry.id   AF-A0A3S1F683-F1
#
_cell.length_a   1.000
_cell.length_b   1.000
_cell.length_c   1.000
_cell.angle_alpha   90.00
_cell.angle_beta   90.00
_cell.angle_gamma   90.00
#
_symmetry.space_group_name_H-M   'P 1'
#
loop_
_entity.id
_entity.type
_entity.pdbx_description
1 polymer ?
#
loop_
_entity_poly.entity_id
_entity_poly.type
_entity_poly.pdbx_seq_one_letter_code
_entity_poly.pdbx_strand_id
1 'polypeptide(L)'
;LPELFEVRLTGLGGGSRPPFWFSRLTVRSIETARNLLERLKQALAPLAAFRSRDDADLAALVRASVATLENLGGTADGGLGELYAGDAGEKLAELLRGLVSASASLSFAATEWPDIMAALIAPETVKPAQGTDRNIAIWGALEARLQTVDTLVIGGLNEGVWPRKPESDRFMSRLMKTGIDLEPPERRIGLAAHDFQMAMGAKKVVLA
;
A
#
# COMPACT_ATOMS: atom_id res chain seq x y z
N LEU A 1 6.47 -27.70 -1.61
CA LEU A 1 5.89 -27.30 -0.30
C LEU A 1 5.33 -28.51 0.46
N PRO A 2 4.37 -29.30 -0.07
CA PRO A 2 3.85 -30.49 0.60
C PRO A 2 4.92 -31.55 0.91
N GLU A 3 5.82 -31.84 -0.04
CA GLU A 3 6.91 -32.81 0.14
C GLU A 3 7.86 -32.42 1.28
N LEU A 4 8.24 -31.14 1.38
CA LEU A 4 9.08 -30.63 2.47
C LEU A 4 8.39 -30.76 3.83
N PHE A 5 7.06 -30.61 3.87
CA PHE A 5 6.28 -30.81 5.08
C PHE A 5 6.29 -32.27 5.52
N GLU A 6 6.11 -33.22 4.61
CA GLU A 6 6.19 -34.66 4.94
C GLU A 6 7.58 -35.08 5.42
N VAL A 7 8.64 -34.59 4.78
CA VAL A 7 10.03 -34.85 5.20
C VAL A 7 10.28 -34.31 6.61
N ARG A 8 9.79 -33.10 6.93
CA ARG A 8 9.92 -32.53 8.28
C ARG A 8 9.06 -33.26 9.31
N LEU A 9 7.83 -33.64 8.94
CA LEU A 9 6.91 -34.34 9.85
C LEU A 9 7.44 -35.72 10.23
N THR A 10 7.97 -36.47 9.26
CA THR A 10 8.61 -37.78 9.49
C THR A 10 9.91 -37.66 10.29
N GLY A 11 10.73 -36.64 10.00
CA GLY A 11 11.97 -36.37 10.73
C GLY A 11 11.76 -36.03 12.22
N LEU A 12 10.63 -35.43 12.58
CA LEU A 12 10.28 -35.11 13.98
C LEU A 12 9.97 -36.34 14.84
N GLY A 13 9.52 -37.44 14.23
CA GLY A 13 9.22 -38.69 14.94
C GLY A 13 10.44 -39.56 15.24
N GLY A 14 11.57 -39.32 14.57
CA GLY A 14 12.79 -40.14 14.68
C GLY A 14 13.89 -39.59 15.61
N GLY A 15 13.71 -38.38 16.17
CA GLY A 15 14.70 -37.74 17.06
C GLY A 15 14.57 -38.17 18.53
N SER A 16 15.69 -38.21 19.26
CA SER A 16 15.74 -38.65 20.68
C SER A 16 14.94 -37.76 21.65
N ARG A 17 14.52 -36.55 21.24
CA ARG A 17 13.61 -35.68 22.01
C ARG A 17 12.69 -34.88 21.06
N PRO A 18 11.38 -35.17 21.03
CA PRO A 18 10.44 -34.35 20.27
C PRO A 18 10.29 -32.95 20.90
N PRO A 19 9.98 -31.91 20.11
CA PRO A 19 9.67 -30.58 20.63
C PRO A 19 8.46 -30.59 21.56
N PHE A 20 8.44 -29.68 22.55
CA PHE A 20 7.36 -29.60 23.55
C PHE A 20 5.96 -29.35 22.95
N TRP A 21 5.87 -28.82 21.74
CA TRP A 21 4.63 -28.56 21.03
C TRP A 21 4.15 -29.74 20.18
N PHE A 22 4.98 -30.78 19.97
CA PHE A 22 4.64 -31.92 19.11
C PHE A 22 3.42 -32.69 19.63
N SER A 23 3.27 -32.80 20.95
CA SER A 23 2.11 -33.42 21.60
C SER A 23 0.79 -32.65 21.38
N ARG A 24 0.85 -31.39 20.93
CA ARG A 24 -0.32 -30.57 20.59
C ARG A 24 -0.77 -30.75 19.14
N LEU A 25 0.02 -31.43 18.30
CA LEU A 25 -0.38 -31.74 16.94
C LEU A 25 -1.40 -32.87 16.93
N THR A 26 -2.59 -32.56 16.40
CA THR A 26 -3.64 -33.55 16.17
C THR A 26 -3.60 -34.01 14.72
N VAL A 27 -4.09 -35.22 14.45
CA VAL A 27 -4.27 -35.74 13.08
C VAL A 27 -5.03 -34.73 12.22
N ARG A 28 -6.11 -34.14 12.75
CA ARG A 28 -6.90 -33.10 12.10
C ARG A 28 -6.07 -31.86 11.73
N SER A 29 -5.18 -31.39 12.63
CA SER A 29 -4.32 -30.24 12.34
C SER A 29 -3.31 -30.54 11.24
N ILE A 30 -2.79 -31.77 11.17
CA ILE A 30 -1.86 -32.22 10.14
C ILE A 30 -2.57 -32.30 8.78
N GLU A 31 -3.78 -32.87 8.74
CA GLU A 31 -4.61 -32.93 7.52
C GLU A 31 -4.97 -31.52 7.02
N THR A 32 -5.31 -30.62 7.93
CA THR A 32 -5.60 -29.22 7.59
C THR A 32 -4.37 -28.53 7.01
N ALA A 33 -3.19 -28.73 7.62
CA ALA A 33 -1.93 -28.20 7.11
C ALA A 33 -1.59 -28.75 5.72
N ARG A 34 -1.77 -30.06 5.49
CA ARG A 34 -1.58 -30.69 4.17
C ARG A 34 -2.50 -30.07 3.12
N ASN A 35 -3.79 -29.92 3.44
CA ASN A 35 -4.75 -29.33 2.53
C ASN A 35 -4.39 -27.87 2.19
N LEU A 36 -4.02 -27.08 3.20
CA LEU A 36 -3.56 -25.70 3.01
C LEU A 36 -2.31 -25.63 2.11
N LEU A 37 -1.32 -26.49 2.35
CA LEU A 37 -0.09 -26.51 1.57
C LEU A 37 -0.32 -26.90 0.10
N GLU A 38 -1.27 -27.80 -0.16
CA GLU A 38 -1.64 -28.16 -1.52
C GLU A 38 -2.35 -27.00 -2.22
N ARG A 39 -3.29 -26.34 -1.55
CA ARG A 39 -3.94 -25.12 -2.07
C ARG A 39 -2.93 -24.01 -2.35
N LEU A 40 -1.99 -23.76 -1.44
CA LEU A 40 -0.92 -22.77 -1.63
C LEU A 40 -0.01 -23.13 -2.80
N LYS A 41 0.35 -24.41 -2.95
CA LYS A 41 1.15 -24.88 -4.08
C LYS A 41 0.43 -24.62 -5.40
N GLN A 42 -0.87 -24.93 -5.48
CA GLN A 42 -1.68 -24.71 -6.66
C GLN A 42 -1.84 -23.21 -6.97
N ALA A 43 -2.11 -22.40 -5.95
CA ALA A 43 -2.29 -20.96 -6.11
C ALA A 43 -1.02 -20.27 -6.63
N LEU A 44 0.15 -20.66 -6.12
CA LEU A 44 1.46 -20.10 -6.49
C LEU A 44 2.04 -20.71 -7.79
N ALA A 45 1.43 -21.76 -8.35
CA ALA A 45 1.96 -22.47 -9.51
C ALA A 45 2.23 -21.56 -10.73
N PRO A 46 1.37 -20.58 -11.09
CA PRO A 46 1.61 -19.69 -12.23
C PRO A 46 2.91 -18.90 -12.09
N LEU A 47 3.19 -18.33 -10.92
CA LEU A 47 4.43 -17.60 -10.67
C LEU A 47 5.63 -18.53 -10.47
N ALA A 48 5.45 -19.68 -9.81
CA ALA A 48 6.53 -20.63 -9.59
C ALA A 48 7.11 -21.18 -10.90
N ALA A 49 6.32 -21.22 -11.98
CA ALA A 49 6.78 -21.61 -13.31
C ALA A 49 7.88 -20.69 -13.90
N PHE A 50 8.02 -19.46 -13.38
CA PHE A 50 9.02 -18.48 -13.81
C PHE A 50 10.32 -18.50 -13.00
N ARG A 51 10.41 -19.26 -11.91
CA ARG A 51 11.49 -19.19 -10.90
C ARG A 51 12.93 -19.33 -11.44
N SER A 52 13.09 -19.90 -12.63
CA SER A 52 14.40 -20.11 -13.28
C SER A 52 14.47 -19.51 -14.69
N ARG A 53 13.61 -18.54 -15.00
CA ARG A 53 13.60 -17.84 -16.28
C ARG A 53 14.47 -16.59 -16.18
N ASP A 54 15.54 -16.55 -16.98
CA ASP A 54 16.39 -15.36 -17.10
C ASP A 54 15.84 -14.34 -18.12
N ASP A 55 14.89 -14.78 -18.94
CA ASP A 55 14.18 -13.96 -19.92
C ASP A 55 12.67 -14.19 -19.77
N ALA A 56 12.06 -13.37 -18.91
CA ALA A 56 10.63 -13.38 -18.66
C ALA A 56 10.01 -12.09 -19.20
N ASP A 57 8.97 -12.25 -20.01
CA ASP A 57 8.19 -11.15 -20.56
C ASP A 57 7.29 -10.53 -19.48
N LEU A 58 7.24 -9.18 -19.46
CA LEU A 58 6.42 -8.41 -18.53
C LEU A 58 4.96 -8.85 -18.54
N ALA A 59 4.34 -8.98 -19.72
CA ALA A 59 2.92 -9.32 -19.81
C ALA A 59 2.64 -10.73 -19.28
N ALA A 60 3.55 -11.67 -19.53
CA ALA A 60 3.45 -13.03 -18.98
C ALA A 60 3.54 -13.04 -17.44
N LEU A 61 4.47 -12.28 -16.85
CA LEU A 61 4.63 -12.18 -15.39
C LEU A 61 3.46 -11.45 -14.71
N VAL A 62 2.94 -10.38 -15.34
CA VAL A 62 1.73 -9.70 -14.86
C VAL A 62 0.56 -10.67 -14.84
N ARG A 63 0.31 -11.42 -15.93
CA ARG A 63 -0.79 -12.40 -15.98
C ARG A 63 -0.62 -13.51 -14.94
N ALA A 64 0.59 -14.02 -14.75
CA ALA A 64 0.88 -15.02 -13.73
C ALA A 64 0.66 -14.47 -12.31
N SER A 65 0.98 -13.19 -12.08
CA SER A 65 0.73 -12.51 -10.80
C SER A 65 -0.75 -12.34 -10.53
N VAL A 66 -1.52 -11.87 -11.51
CA VAL A 66 -2.98 -11.74 -11.41
C VAL A 66 -3.62 -13.09 -11.09
N ALA A 67 -3.30 -14.13 -11.86
CA ALA A 67 -3.82 -15.47 -11.62
C ALA A 67 -3.45 -16.00 -10.22
N THR A 68 -2.22 -15.70 -9.74
CA THR A 68 -1.79 -16.09 -8.40
C THR A 68 -2.56 -15.33 -7.31
N LEU A 69 -2.76 -14.02 -7.47
CA LEU A 69 -3.55 -13.21 -6.53
C LEU A 69 -5.01 -13.69 -6.48
N GLU A 70 -5.61 -13.98 -7.62
CA GLU A 70 -6.99 -14.46 -7.71
C GLU A 70 -7.15 -15.86 -7.12
N ASN A 71 -6.17 -16.76 -7.32
CA ASN A 71 -6.17 -18.07 -6.67
C ASN A 71 -6.00 -17.99 -5.14
N LEU A 72 -5.34 -16.95 -4.63
CA LEU A 72 -5.14 -16.72 -3.19
C LEU A 72 -6.32 -16.01 -2.53
N GLY A 73 -6.92 -15.05 -3.23
CA GLY A 73 -8.00 -14.19 -2.73
C GLY A 73 -9.41 -14.65 -3.13
N GLY A 74 -9.54 -15.71 -3.93
CA GLY A 74 -10.82 -16.26 -4.32
C GLY A 74 -11.54 -16.98 -3.17
N THR A 75 -12.86 -16.83 -3.12
CA THR A 75 -13.71 -17.61 -2.22
C THR A 75 -13.84 -19.07 -2.70
N ALA A 76 -14.38 -19.95 -1.85
CA ALA A 76 -14.58 -21.37 -2.19
C ALA A 76 -15.44 -21.59 -3.45
N ASP A 77 -16.31 -20.62 -3.77
CA ASP A 77 -17.19 -20.63 -4.95
C ASP A 77 -16.54 -19.96 -6.19
N GLY A 78 -15.26 -19.57 -6.09
CA GLY A 78 -14.53 -18.88 -7.16
C GLY A 78 -14.83 -17.38 -7.26
N GLY A 79 -15.51 -16.80 -6.26
CA GLY A 79 -15.80 -15.38 -6.22
C GLY A 79 -14.56 -14.54 -5.88
N LEU A 80 -14.32 -13.48 -6.64
CA LEU A 80 -13.23 -12.52 -6.40
C LEU A 80 -13.69 -11.24 -5.70
N GLY A 81 -14.94 -11.23 -5.23
CA GLY A 81 -15.58 -10.05 -4.65
C GLY A 81 -14.83 -9.52 -3.42
N GLU A 82 -14.36 -10.40 -2.54
CA GLU A 82 -13.59 -9.98 -1.36
C GLU A 82 -12.21 -9.42 -1.71
N LEU A 83 -11.53 -10.00 -2.70
CA LEU A 83 -10.20 -9.55 -3.15
C LEU A 83 -10.23 -8.14 -3.72
N TYR A 84 -11.28 -7.80 -4.48
CA TYR A 84 -11.44 -6.50 -5.14
C TYR A 84 -12.46 -5.59 -4.45
N ALA A 85 -12.82 -5.87 -3.19
CA ALA A 85 -13.77 -5.05 -2.44
C ALA A 85 -13.17 -3.71 -1.97
N GLY A 86 -14.01 -2.68 -1.97
CA GLY A 86 -13.70 -1.35 -1.46
C GLY A 86 -12.68 -0.58 -2.29
N ASP A 87 -12.36 0.63 -1.86
CA ASP A 87 -11.54 1.58 -2.65
C ASP A 87 -10.15 1.00 -3.01
N ALA A 88 -9.55 0.23 -2.09
CA ALA A 88 -8.25 -0.39 -2.33
C ALA A 88 -8.35 -1.54 -3.35
N GLY A 89 -9.41 -2.36 -3.28
CA GLY A 89 -9.65 -3.45 -4.21
C GLY A 89 -9.98 -2.95 -5.61
N GLU A 90 -10.79 -1.89 -5.72
CA GLU A 90 -11.10 -1.23 -6.98
C GLU A 90 -9.84 -0.64 -7.63
N LYS A 91 -8.99 0.03 -6.83
CA LYS A 91 -7.74 0.61 -7.33
C LYS A 91 -6.74 -0.46 -7.77
N LEU A 92 -6.65 -1.56 -7.03
CA LEU A 92 -5.85 -2.73 -7.41
C LEU A 92 -6.36 -3.33 -8.73
N ALA A 93 -7.67 -3.51 -8.88
CA ALA A 93 -8.26 -4.03 -10.10
C ALA A 93 -8.02 -3.11 -11.31
N GLU A 94 -8.05 -1.79 -11.12
CA GLU A 94 -7.67 -0.81 -12.13
C GLU A 94 -6.20 -0.96 -12.55
N LEU A 95 -5.28 -0.97 -11.58
CA LEU A 95 -3.84 -1.15 -11.83
C LEU A 95 -3.56 -2.45 -12.61
N LEU A 96 -4.07 -3.58 -12.13
CA LEU A 96 -3.83 -4.89 -12.75
C LEU A 96 -4.38 -4.96 -14.16
N ARG A 97 -5.58 -4.41 -14.43
CA ARG A 97 -6.12 -4.31 -15.80
C ARG A 97 -5.24 -3.45 -16.69
N GLY A 98 -4.77 -2.32 -16.18
CA GLY A 98 -3.82 -1.45 -16.89
C GLY A 98 -2.56 -2.19 -17.29
N LEU A 99 -1.95 -2.91 -16.36
CA LEU A 99 -0.72 -3.70 -16.59
C LEU A 99 -0.94 -4.85 -17.58
N VAL A 100 -2.08 -5.56 -17.49
CA VAL A 100 -2.41 -6.64 -18.44
C VAL A 100 -2.63 -6.10 -19.86
N SER A 101 -3.17 -4.89 -19.97
CA SER A 101 -3.41 -4.23 -21.26
C SER A 101 -2.19 -3.54 -21.87
N ALA A 102 -1.14 -3.31 -21.08
CA ALA A 102 0.06 -2.61 -21.52
C ALA A 102 0.83 -3.47 -22.53
N SER A 103 1.05 -2.93 -23.73
CA SER A 103 1.87 -3.56 -24.76
C SER A 103 3.28 -2.97 -24.71
N ALA A 104 4.10 -3.44 -23.78
CA ALA A 104 5.51 -3.11 -23.70
C ALA A 104 6.33 -4.39 -23.85
N SER A 105 7.26 -4.42 -24.82
CA SER A 105 8.23 -5.50 -24.95
C SER A 105 9.38 -5.24 -23.97
N LEU A 106 9.23 -5.74 -22.75
CA LEU A 106 10.26 -5.66 -21.72
C LEU A 106 10.53 -7.06 -21.17
N SER A 107 11.78 -7.48 -21.30
CA SER A 107 12.31 -8.76 -20.84
C SER A 107 13.32 -8.54 -19.73
N PHE A 108 13.24 -9.34 -18.67
CA PHE A 108 14.11 -9.27 -17.50
C PHE A 108 14.18 -10.63 -16.81
N ALA A 109 15.12 -10.78 -15.88
CA ALA A 109 15.20 -12.00 -15.10
C ALA A 109 14.00 -12.07 -14.16
N ALA A 110 13.34 -13.23 -14.06
CA ALA A 110 12.15 -13.37 -13.21
C ALA A 110 12.41 -13.06 -11.73
N THR A 111 13.67 -13.09 -11.29
CA THR A 111 14.11 -12.67 -9.95
C THR A 111 13.96 -11.17 -9.69
N GLU A 112 13.92 -10.33 -10.74
CA GLU A 112 13.74 -8.87 -10.66
C GLU A 112 12.26 -8.47 -10.56
N TRP A 113 11.35 -9.42 -10.80
CA TRP A 113 9.90 -9.17 -10.81
C TRP A 113 9.36 -8.50 -9.53
N PRO A 114 9.77 -8.89 -8.30
CA PRO A 114 9.27 -8.24 -7.08
C PRO A 114 9.60 -6.74 -7.02
N ASP A 115 10.80 -6.35 -7.45
CA ASP A 115 11.24 -4.95 -7.44
C ASP A 115 10.50 -4.14 -8.51
N ILE A 116 10.29 -4.73 -9.69
CA ILE A 116 9.49 -4.12 -10.77
C ILE A 116 8.04 -3.93 -10.33
N MET A 117 7.41 -4.96 -9.76
CA MET A 117 6.04 -4.86 -9.27
C MET A 117 5.92 -3.80 -8.15
N ALA A 118 6.90 -3.72 -7.25
CA ALA A 118 6.94 -2.67 -6.22
C ALA A 118 7.03 -1.27 -6.83
N ALA A 119 7.88 -1.08 -7.85
CA ALA A 119 7.99 0.20 -8.56
C ALA A 119 6.70 0.58 -9.32
N LEU A 120 5.99 -0.40 -9.88
CA LEU A 120 4.71 -0.20 -10.57
C LEU A 120 3.57 0.14 -9.60
N ILE A 121 3.58 -0.41 -8.39
CA ILE A 121 2.57 -0.11 -7.35
C ILE A 121 2.87 1.23 -6.66
N ALA A 122 4.14 1.60 -6.49
CA ALA A 122 4.55 2.79 -5.73
C ALA A 122 3.82 4.12 -6.08
N PRO A 123 3.50 4.45 -7.34
CA PRO A 123 2.76 5.67 -7.65
C PRO A 123 1.25 5.58 -7.37
N GLU A 124 0.70 4.39 -7.18
CA GLU A 124 -0.74 4.22 -6.96
C GLU A 124 -1.15 4.73 -5.57
N THR A 125 -2.23 5.51 -5.53
CA THR A 125 -2.80 6.02 -4.28
C THR A 125 -4.27 5.63 -4.21
N VAL A 126 -4.65 5.01 -3.10
CA VAL A 126 -6.06 4.73 -2.79
C VAL A 126 -6.65 5.98 -2.15
N LYS A 127 -7.61 6.60 -2.85
CA LYS A 127 -8.41 7.69 -2.28
C LYS A 127 -9.65 7.06 -1.66
N PRO A 128 -9.85 7.16 -0.34
CA PRO A 128 -11.07 6.65 0.27
C PRO A 128 -12.31 7.33 -0.35
N ALA A 129 -13.38 6.58 -0.56
CA ALA A 129 -14.69 7.15 -0.84
C ALA A 129 -15.07 8.12 0.29
N GLN A 130 -15.84 9.16 -0.05
CA GLN A 130 -16.15 10.32 0.81
C GLN A 130 -16.38 9.94 2.29
N GLY A 131 -15.86 10.80 3.19
CA GLY A 131 -15.89 10.61 4.64
C GLY A 131 -17.27 10.25 5.20
N THR A 132 -17.25 9.49 6.30
CA THR A 132 -18.39 8.78 6.88
C THR A 132 -19.58 9.69 7.27
N ASP A 133 -19.35 10.98 7.51
CA ASP A 133 -20.39 11.96 7.85
C ASP A 133 -20.37 13.14 6.87
N ARG A 134 -21.51 13.40 6.22
CA ARG A 134 -21.69 14.52 5.28
C ARG A 134 -21.48 15.90 5.91
N ASN A 135 -21.59 16.00 7.23
CA ASN A 135 -21.42 17.25 7.96
C ASN A 135 -19.97 17.51 8.37
N ILE A 136 -19.06 16.55 8.14
CA ILE A 136 -17.66 16.65 8.54
C ILE A 136 -16.77 16.56 7.30
N ALA A 137 -15.96 17.59 7.11
CA ALA A 137 -14.94 17.61 6.08
C ALA A 137 -13.59 17.99 6.69
N ILE A 138 -12.54 17.28 6.28
CA ILE A 138 -11.16 17.54 6.68
C ILE A 138 -10.46 18.17 5.48
N TRP A 139 -9.94 19.37 5.67
CA TRP A 139 -9.32 20.17 4.62
C TRP A 139 -7.89 20.56 4.99
N GLY A 140 -7.05 20.71 3.97
CA GLY A 140 -5.82 21.48 4.12
C GLY A 140 -6.12 22.98 4.29
N ALA A 141 -5.19 23.76 4.85
CA ALA A 141 -5.36 25.20 5.06
C ALA A 141 -5.77 25.96 3.77
N LEU A 142 -5.18 25.59 2.64
CA LEU A 142 -5.46 26.20 1.33
C LEU A 142 -6.83 25.81 0.75
N GLU A 143 -7.39 24.69 1.16
CA GLU A 143 -8.73 24.24 0.76
C GLU A 143 -9.78 24.89 1.66
N ALA A 144 -9.52 24.94 2.97
CA ALA A 144 -10.41 25.51 3.97
C ALA A 144 -10.75 26.99 3.69
N ARG A 145 -9.79 27.79 3.21
CA ARG A 145 -10.03 29.19 2.83
C ARG A 145 -11.02 29.39 1.68
N LEU A 146 -11.30 28.35 0.89
CA LEU A 146 -12.26 28.40 -0.22
C LEU A 146 -13.67 27.97 0.21
N GLN A 147 -13.83 27.51 1.45
CA GLN A 147 -15.09 26.99 1.96
C GLN A 147 -15.73 27.99 2.93
N THR A 148 -17.07 27.97 3.00
CA THR A 148 -17.83 28.69 4.02
C THR A 148 -18.54 27.65 4.88
N VAL A 149 -18.28 27.69 6.19
CA VAL A 149 -18.86 26.76 7.18
C VAL A 149 -19.32 27.51 8.42
N ASP A 150 -20.30 26.94 9.13
CA ASP A 150 -20.79 27.51 10.38
C ASP A 150 -19.86 27.26 11.57
N THR A 151 -19.13 26.13 11.56
CA THR A 151 -18.14 25.79 12.60
C THR A 151 -16.85 25.30 11.95
N LEU A 152 -15.73 25.91 12.34
CA LEU A 152 -14.39 25.54 11.90
C LEU A 152 -13.57 25.06 13.10
N VAL A 153 -12.99 23.87 13.00
CA VAL A 153 -12.05 23.33 13.99
C VAL A 153 -10.65 23.42 13.41
N ILE A 154 -9.78 24.19 14.05
CA ILE A 154 -8.38 24.34 13.68
C ILE A 154 -7.57 23.42 14.59
N GLY A 155 -7.13 22.29 14.03
CA GLY A 155 -6.25 21.35 14.71
C GLY A 155 -4.78 21.55 14.35
N GLY A 156 -3.89 21.07 15.22
CA GLY A 156 -2.46 20.98 14.90
C GLY A 156 -1.70 22.29 15.06
N LEU A 157 -2.17 23.17 15.94
CA LEU A 157 -1.49 24.41 16.37
C LEU A 157 -0.30 24.11 17.31
N ASN A 158 0.47 23.10 16.95
CA ASN A 158 1.68 22.68 17.63
C ASN A 158 2.90 23.31 16.97
N GLU A 159 3.90 23.66 17.77
CA GLU A 159 5.14 24.23 17.26
C GLU A 159 5.82 23.28 16.27
N GLY A 160 6.13 23.79 15.08
CA GLY A 160 6.73 23.02 13.99
C GLY A 160 5.75 22.28 13.09
N VAL A 161 4.47 22.16 13.49
CA VAL A 161 3.38 21.67 12.63
C VAL A 161 2.68 22.86 11.97
N TRP A 162 2.22 23.82 12.78
CA TRP A 162 1.66 25.09 12.33
C TRP A 162 2.20 26.25 13.18
N PRO A 163 3.04 27.14 12.62
CA PRO A 163 3.57 27.09 11.26
C PRO A 163 4.61 25.98 11.10
N ARG A 164 4.61 25.34 9.92
CA ARG A 164 5.64 24.35 9.59
C ARG A 164 7.00 25.04 9.49
N LYS A 165 8.02 24.46 10.12
CA LYS A 165 9.39 24.98 10.03
C LYS A 165 9.86 24.98 8.57
N PRO A 166 10.45 26.08 8.07
CA PRO A 166 11.01 26.12 6.73
C PRO A 166 12.20 25.15 6.65
N GLU A 167 12.06 24.12 5.83
CA GLU A 167 13.14 23.17 5.53
C GLU A 167 14.04 23.73 4.42
N SER A 168 15.35 23.46 4.53
CA SER A 168 16.29 23.76 3.46
C SER A 168 16.00 22.89 2.24
N ASP A 169 16.07 23.49 1.06
CA ASP A 169 15.94 22.74 -0.19
C ASP A 169 17.06 21.70 -0.31
N ARG A 170 16.75 20.58 -0.98
CA ARG A 170 17.74 19.52 -1.26
C ARG A 170 18.73 19.92 -2.35
N PHE A 171 18.37 20.90 -3.19
CA PHE A 171 19.18 21.31 -4.34
C PHE A 171 19.79 22.71 -4.20
N MET A 172 19.12 23.64 -3.51
CA MET A 172 19.52 25.05 -3.46
C MET A 172 19.58 25.60 -2.03
N SER A 173 20.70 26.20 -1.67
CA SER A 173 20.82 26.89 -0.38
C SER A 173 19.91 28.12 -0.30
N ARG A 174 19.61 28.58 0.91
CA ARG A 174 18.80 29.79 1.16
C ARG A 174 19.39 31.02 0.45
N LEU A 175 20.72 31.17 0.46
CA LEU A 175 21.47 32.22 -0.23
C LEU A 175 21.32 32.16 -1.76
N MET A 176 21.33 30.95 -2.32
CA MET A 176 21.13 30.78 -3.76
C MET A 176 19.74 31.23 -4.17
N LYS A 177 18.69 30.85 -3.43
CA LYS A 177 17.30 31.25 -3.73
C LYS A 177 17.12 32.77 -3.70
N THR A 178 17.68 33.44 -2.70
CA THR A 178 17.64 34.91 -2.62
C THR A 178 18.43 35.59 -3.74
N GLY A 179 19.52 34.97 -4.21
CA GLY A 179 20.34 35.49 -5.31
C GLY A 179 19.68 35.39 -6.69
N ILE A 180 18.64 34.57 -6.84
CA ILE A 180 17.86 34.40 -8.08
C ILE A 180 16.40 34.86 -7.93
N ASP A 181 16.13 35.70 -6.92
CA ASP A 181 14.81 36.29 -6.62
C ASP A 181 13.67 35.27 -6.47
N LEU A 182 13.99 34.04 -6.03
CA LEU A 182 12.99 33.06 -5.65
C LEU A 182 12.48 33.34 -4.24
N GLU A 183 11.18 33.07 -4.04
CA GLU A 183 10.54 33.29 -2.75
C GLU A 183 11.27 32.54 -1.61
N PRO A 184 11.61 33.23 -0.51
CA PRO A 184 12.29 32.60 0.61
C PRO A 184 11.37 31.60 1.30
N PRO A 185 11.90 30.49 1.86
CA PRO A 185 11.09 29.45 2.48
C PRO A 185 10.27 29.98 3.69
N GLU A 186 10.72 31.06 4.33
CA GLU A 186 10.03 31.75 5.42
C GLU A 186 8.66 32.32 5.01
N ARG A 187 8.41 32.55 3.71
CA ARG A 187 7.10 33.00 3.22
C ARG A 187 5.97 32.04 3.60
N ARG A 188 6.27 30.74 3.75
CA ARG A 188 5.31 29.75 4.25
C ARG A 188 4.82 30.04 5.66
N ILE A 189 5.64 30.67 6.51
CA ILE A 189 5.24 31.10 7.85
C ILE A 189 4.20 32.23 7.74
N GLY A 190 4.45 33.20 6.86
CA GLY A 190 3.51 34.29 6.59
C GLY A 190 2.18 33.79 6.02
N LEU A 191 2.22 32.83 5.09
CA LEU A 191 1.01 32.19 4.57
C LEU A 191 0.23 31.43 5.66
N ALA A 192 0.93 30.69 6.52
CA ALA A 192 0.31 29.99 7.64
C ALA A 192 -0.32 30.96 8.66
N ALA A 193 0.29 32.13 8.90
CA ALA A 193 -0.28 33.18 9.74
C ALA A 193 -1.51 33.82 9.10
N HIS A 194 -1.47 34.07 7.78
CA HIS A 194 -2.61 34.57 7.01
C HIS A 194 -3.78 33.57 7.04
N ASP A 195 -3.51 32.28 6.82
CA ASP A 195 -4.55 31.24 6.85
C ASP A 195 -5.19 31.15 8.25
N PHE A 196 -4.41 31.30 9.32
CA PHE A 196 -4.94 31.40 10.69
C PHE A 196 -5.84 32.64 10.86
N GLN A 197 -5.38 33.82 10.43
CA GLN A 197 -6.16 35.06 10.50
C GLN A 197 -7.48 34.92 9.73
N MET A 198 -7.44 34.34 8.53
CA MET A 198 -8.63 34.10 7.71
C MET A 198 -9.61 33.14 8.40
N ALA A 199 -9.10 32.06 8.99
CA ALA A 199 -9.91 31.10 9.72
C ALA A 199 -10.63 31.72 10.94
N MET A 200 -9.99 32.68 11.62
CA MET A 200 -10.60 33.43 12.73
C MET A 200 -11.80 34.30 12.30
N GLY A 201 -12.03 34.49 11.00
CA GLY A 201 -13.23 35.14 10.47
C GLY A 201 -14.49 34.26 10.41
N ALA A 202 -14.40 32.96 10.71
CA ALA A 202 -15.55 32.07 10.72
C ALA A 202 -16.51 32.34 11.90
N LYS A 203 -17.79 32.00 11.76
CA LYS A 203 -18.83 32.26 12.79
C LYS A 203 -18.52 31.62 14.14
N LYS A 204 -18.00 30.39 14.12
CA LYS A 204 -17.58 29.65 15.32
C LYS A 204 -16.27 28.95 15.03
N VAL A 205 -15.27 29.20 15.86
CA VAL A 205 -13.93 28.60 15.74
C VAL A 205 -13.60 27.84 17.02
N VAL A 206 -13.07 26.63 16.86
CA VAL A 206 -12.51 25.82 17.94
C VAL A 206 -11.03 25.60 17.65
N LEU A 207 -10.18 25.89 18.63
CA LEU A 207 -8.73 25.64 18.54
C LEU A 207 -8.42 24.37 19.33
N ALA A 208 -7.75 23.40 18.70
CA ALA A 208 -7.48 22.07 19.26
C ALA A 208 -6.03 21.63 19.06
#